data_AF-A0ABD6G9M2-F1
#
_entry.id   AF-A0ABD6G9M2-F1
#
_cell.length_a   1.000
_cell.length_b   1.000
_cell.length_c   1.000
_cell.angle_alpha   90.00
_cell.angle_beta   90.00
_cell.angle_gamma   90.00
#
_symmetry.space_group_name_H-M   'P 1'
#
loop_
_entity.id
_entity.type
_entity.pdbx_description
1 polymer ?
#
loop_
_entity_poly.entity_id
_entity_poly.type
_entity_poly.pdbx_seq_one_letter_code
_entity_poly.pdbx_strand_id
1 'polypeptide(L)'
;MARLIGENGMFVTWGGSAGPKSDDMAKTIHETLAKAFPHTVAWICHPQAYGTSWLTFAGSFSPIEPLKLTSSAIDAYIDRNVSGDLKLYDGITHMHMFNLPKDVRRKL
;
A
#
# COMPACT_ATOMS: atom_id res chain seq x y z
N MET A 1 1.73 -4.09 -17.86
CA MET A 1 2.38 -3.32 -16.78
C MET A 1 3.73 -3.89 -16.37
N ALA A 2 3.84 -5.14 -15.93
CA ALA A 2 5.12 -5.70 -15.47
C ALA A 2 6.29 -5.54 -16.48
N ARG A 3 6.02 -5.70 -17.78
CA ARG A 3 7.03 -5.50 -18.85
C ARG A 3 7.46 -4.05 -19.11
N LEU A 4 6.78 -3.07 -18.51
CA LEU A 4 7.01 -1.64 -18.72
C LEU A 4 7.70 -0.97 -17.51
N ILE A 5 7.84 -1.69 -16.40
CA ILE A 5 8.38 -1.17 -15.15
C ILE A 5 9.85 -1.54 -15.08
N GLY A 6 10.70 -0.56 -14.76
CA GLY A 6 12.14 -0.78 -14.56
C GLY A 6 12.41 -1.68 -13.34
N GLU A 7 13.65 -2.15 -13.20
CA GLU A 7 14.04 -3.12 -12.16
C GLU A 7 13.62 -2.71 -10.74
N ASN A 8 13.81 -1.43 -10.39
CA ASN A 8 13.44 -0.85 -9.08
C ASN A 8 12.08 -0.13 -9.09
N GLY A 9 11.31 -0.27 -10.18
CA GLY A 9 10.01 0.38 -10.30
C GLY A 9 8.92 -0.37 -9.55
N MET A 10 7.81 0.31 -9.29
CA MET A 10 6.69 -0.24 -8.55
C MET A 10 5.38 0.09 -9.27
N PHE A 11 4.53 -0.93 -9.48
CA PHE A 11 3.16 -0.73 -9.92
C PHE A 11 2.27 -0.56 -8.70
N VAL A 12 1.41 0.46 -8.68
CA VAL A 12 0.46 0.70 -7.59
C VAL A 12 -0.96 0.73 -8.15
N THR A 13 -1.89 0.03 -7.52
CA THR A 13 -3.30 0.00 -7.92
C THR A 13 -4.23 -0.04 -6.71
N TRP A 14 -5.41 0.55 -6.86
CA TRP A 14 -6.50 0.39 -5.90
C TRP A 14 -6.97 -1.07 -5.85
N GLY A 15 -7.30 -1.53 -4.65
CA GLY A 15 -7.75 -2.89 -4.34
C GLY A 15 -9.22 -3.02 -4.00
N GLY A 16 -9.96 -1.91 -3.89
CA GLY A 16 -11.35 -1.89 -3.44
C GLY A 16 -11.48 -1.67 -1.92
N SER A 17 -12.71 -1.68 -1.41
CA SER A 17 -12.95 -1.52 0.02
C SER A 17 -12.42 -2.71 0.84
N ALA A 18 -11.96 -2.43 2.06
CA ALA A 18 -11.53 -3.42 3.05
C ALA A 18 -12.70 -4.03 3.86
N GLY A 19 -13.92 -3.93 3.32
CA GLY A 19 -15.13 -4.37 3.97
C GLY A 19 -15.50 -5.81 3.60
N PRO A 20 -16.25 -6.52 4.46
CA PRO A 20 -16.57 -7.93 4.27
C PRO A 20 -17.35 -8.26 2.98
N LYS A 21 -17.94 -7.26 2.31
CA LYS A 21 -18.68 -7.43 1.05
C LYS A 21 -17.81 -7.29 -0.20
N SER A 22 -16.58 -6.83 -0.08
CA SER A 22 -15.65 -6.57 -1.19
C SER A 22 -14.36 -7.37 -1.11
N ASP A 23 -14.27 -8.27 -0.13
CA ASP A 23 -13.07 -9.07 0.15
C ASP A 23 -12.62 -9.91 -1.06
N ASP A 24 -13.56 -10.52 -1.78
CA ASP A 24 -13.24 -11.39 -2.93
C ASP A 24 -12.58 -10.61 -4.08
N MET A 25 -13.02 -9.37 -4.30
CA MET A 25 -12.43 -8.50 -5.31
C MET A 25 -11.01 -8.10 -4.92
N ALA A 26 -10.82 -7.64 -3.68
CA ALA A 26 -9.51 -7.24 -3.17
C ALA A 26 -8.51 -8.41 -3.21
N LYS A 27 -8.95 -9.60 -2.79
CA LYS A 27 -8.16 -10.84 -2.88
C LYS A 27 -7.78 -11.18 -4.32
N THR A 28 -8.74 -11.14 -5.24
CA THR A 28 -8.49 -11.44 -6.67
C THR A 28 -7.45 -10.48 -7.28
N ILE A 29 -7.53 -9.19 -6.95
CA ILE A 29 -6.57 -8.18 -7.40
C ILE A 29 -5.18 -8.49 -6.82
N HIS A 30 -5.10 -8.77 -5.52
CA HIS A 30 -3.84 -9.11 -4.86
C HIS A 30 -3.18 -10.36 -5.48
N GLU A 31 -3.94 -11.45 -5.65
CA GLU A 31 -3.44 -12.68 -6.26
C GLU A 31 -2.98 -12.47 -7.71
N THR A 32 -3.70 -11.66 -8.47
CA THR A 32 -3.32 -11.32 -9.85
C THR A 32 -2.02 -10.54 -9.87
N LEU A 33 -1.84 -9.60 -8.94
CA LEU A 33 -0.61 -8.83 -8.80
C LEU A 33 0.57 -9.73 -8.39
N ALA A 34 0.35 -10.65 -7.44
CA ALA A 34 1.36 -11.60 -6.97
C ALA A 34 1.79 -12.62 -8.03
N LYS A 35 0.93 -12.91 -9.01
CA LYS A 35 1.31 -13.72 -10.19
C LYS A 35 2.20 -12.95 -11.18
N ALA A 36 2.14 -11.62 -11.18
CA ALA A 36 2.87 -10.77 -12.12
C ALA A 36 4.18 -10.22 -11.54
N PHE A 37 4.29 -10.08 -10.23
CA PHE A 37 5.44 -9.50 -9.53
C PHE A 37 5.92 -10.41 -8.39
N PRO A 38 7.23 -10.61 -8.21
CA PRO A 38 7.77 -11.44 -7.13
C PRO A 38 7.57 -10.84 -5.74
N HIS A 39 7.42 -9.52 -5.64
CA HIS A 39 7.18 -8.82 -4.39
C HIS A 39 5.88 -8.04 -4.49
N THR A 40 5.00 -8.23 -3.52
CA THR A 40 3.77 -7.47 -3.38
C THR A 40 3.61 -6.95 -1.96
N VAL A 41 2.94 -5.81 -1.84
CA VAL A 41 2.59 -5.22 -0.56
C VAL A 41 1.19 -4.63 -0.62
N ALA A 42 0.52 -4.61 0.52
CA ALA A 42 -0.80 -4.03 0.69
C ALA A 42 -0.77 -2.99 1.81
N TRP A 43 -1.57 -1.94 1.66
CA TRP A 43 -1.83 -0.98 2.73
C TRP A 43 -3.28 -0.54 2.71
N ILE A 44 -3.71 0.02 3.83
CA ILE A 44 -5.07 0.51 4.02
C ILE A 44 -5.05 2.02 4.19
N CYS A 45 -6.03 2.69 3.58
CA CYS A 45 -6.32 4.09 3.83
C CYS A 45 -7.82 4.22 4.14
N HIS A 46 -8.21 5.23 4.91
CA HIS A 46 -9.62 5.51 5.18
C HIS A 46 -10.02 6.89 4.62
N PRO A 47 -10.43 6.95 3.33
CA PRO A 47 -11.02 8.17 2.78
C PRO A 47 -12.35 8.47 3.47
N GLN A 48 -12.45 9.62 4.13
CA GLN A 48 -13.62 10.01 4.93
C GLN A 48 -14.93 10.01 4.12
N ALA A 49 -14.86 10.34 2.82
CA ALA A 49 -16.02 10.39 1.95
C ALA A 49 -16.59 9.02 1.56
N TYR A 50 -15.84 7.93 1.76
CA TYR A 50 -16.24 6.59 1.28
C TYR A 50 -16.96 5.77 2.35
N GLY A 51 -16.96 6.22 3.60
CA GLY A 51 -17.62 5.53 4.72
C GLY A 51 -17.03 4.15 5.07
N THR A 52 -15.89 3.79 4.48
CA THR A 52 -15.17 2.54 4.74
C THR A 52 -13.71 2.67 4.34
N SER A 53 -12.86 1.83 4.93
CA SER A 53 -11.45 1.75 4.58
C SER A 53 -11.26 1.07 3.22
N TRP A 54 -10.19 1.42 2.52
CA TRP A 54 -9.85 0.92 1.19
C TRP A 54 -8.44 0.36 1.16
N LEU A 55 -8.29 -0.75 0.43
CA LEU A 55 -7.01 -1.38 0.18
C LEU A 55 -6.37 -0.79 -1.08
N THR A 56 -5.05 -0.69 -1.03
CA THR A 56 -4.21 -0.42 -2.17
C THR A 56 -3.11 -1.47 -2.19
N PHE A 57 -2.72 -1.89 -3.38
CA PHE A 57 -1.70 -2.90 -3.61
C PHE A 57 -0.58 -2.34 -4.44
N ALA A 58 0.63 -2.81 -4.17
CA ALA A 58 1.77 -2.57 -5.02
C ALA A 58 2.53 -3.86 -5.36
N GLY A 59 3.12 -3.88 -6.54
CA GLY A 59 3.95 -4.97 -7.05
C GLY A 59 5.26 -4.44 -7.61
N SER A 60 6.37 -5.12 -7.32
CA SER A 60 7.70 -4.77 -7.80
C SER A 60 8.57 -6.01 -8.05
N PHE A 61 9.61 -5.84 -8.86
CA PHE A 61 10.68 -6.83 -9.02
C PHE A 61 11.75 -6.73 -7.93
N SER A 62 11.78 -5.64 -7.17
CA SER A 62 12.62 -5.47 -5.98
C SER A 62 11.82 -5.64 -4.69
N PRO A 63 12.46 -6.05 -3.57
CA PRO A 63 11.79 -6.14 -2.28
C PRO A 63 11.15 -4.82 -1.85
N ILE A 64 9.91 -4.89 -1.34
CA ILE A 64 9.18 -3.74 -0.82
C ILE A 64 9.06 -3.89 0.70
N GLU A 65 9.78 -3.06 1.46
CA GLU A 65 9.84 -3.13 2.92
C GLU A 65 9.36 -1.81 3.55
N PRO A 66 8.04 -1.51 3.53
CA PRO A 66 7.53 -0.20 3.97
C PRO A 66 7.82 0.07 5.44
N LEU A 67 7.80 -0.97 6.27
CA LEU A 67 8.04 -0.87 7.72
C LEU A 67 9.53 -0.96 8.10
N LYS A 68 10.45 -0.88 7.14
CA LYS A 68 11.90 -0.92 7.40
C LYS A 68 12.41 0.36 8.06
N LEU A 69 11.85 1.49 7.68
CA LEU A 69 12.21 2.79 8.21
C LEU A 69 11.36 3.13 9.44
N THR A 70 11.93 3.89 10.36
CA THR A 70 11.16 4.48 11.47
C THR A 70 10.26 5.59 10.95
N SER A 71 9.20 5.93 11.70
CA SER A 71 8.35 7.09 11.38
C SER A 71 9.17 8.37 11.17
N SER A 72 10.13 8.63 12.07
CA SER A 72 11.03 9.79 11.95
C SER A 72 11.92 9.77 10.71
N ALA A 73 12.35 8.59 10.24
CA ALA A 73 13.12 8.47 9.01
C ALA A 73 12.23 8.68 7.77
N ILE A 74 10.96 8.29 7.83
CA ILE A 74 9.96 8.60 6.81
C ILE A 74 9.70 10.12 6.76
N ASP A 75 9.51 10.77 7.92
CA ASP A 75 9.33 12.23 7.98
C ASP A 75 10.51 12.96 7.34
N ALA A 76 11.74 12.59 7.73
CA ALA A 76 12.94 13.15 7.14
C ALA A 76 13.08 12.88 5.63
N TYR A 77 12.52 11.77 5.13
CA TYR A 77 12.49 11.48 3.70
C TYR A 77 11.46 12.35 2.97
N ILE A 78 10.27 12.56 3.56
CA ILE A 78 9.24 13.44 3.03
C ILE A 78 9.79 14.87 2.91
N ASP A 79 10.38 15.41 3.98
CA ASP A 79 10.94 16.77 4.01
C ASP A 79 12.00 17.02 2.92
N ARG A 80 12.77 15.99 2.57
CA ARG A 80 13.84 16.08 1.57
C ARG A 80 13.34 15.97 0.13
N ASN A 81 12.24 15.25 -0.10
CA ASN A 81 11.85 14.82 -1.45
C ASN A 81 10.49 15.34 -1.91
N VAL A 82 9.65 15.85 -1.00
CA VAL A 82 8.31 16.33 -1.29
C VAL A 82 8.23 17.83 -0.99
N SER A 83 7.75 18.61 -1.96
CA SER A 83 7.55 20.05 -1.77
C SER A 83 6.18 20.34 -1.17
N GLY A 84 6.15 21.17 -0.13
CA GLY A 84 4.93 21.59 0.55
C GLY A 84 4.54 20.67 1.72
N ASP A 85 3.44 21.02 2.38
CA ASP A 85 2.95 20.33 3.57
C ASP A 85 1.90 19.26 3.21
N LEU A 86 2.10 18.03 3.69
CA LEU A 86 1.21 16.90 3.44
C LEU A 86 0.11 16.86 4.52
N LYS A 87 -1.15 17.03 4.08
CA LYS A 87 -2.31 17.11 4.99
C LYS A 87 -2.75 15.76 5.59
N LEU A 88 -2.24 14.65 5.08
CA LEU A 88 -2.66 13.30 5.47
C LEU A 88 -1.47 12.42 5.86
N TYR A 89 -0.35 12.52 5.12
CA TYR A 89 0.67 11.49 5.15
C TYR A 89 1.93 12.00 5.84
N ASP A 90 2.24 11.37 6.96
CA ASP A 90 3.46 11.53 7.74
C ASP A 90 3.99 10.14 8.13
N GLY A 91 5.07 10.10 8.90
CA GLY A 91 5.67 8.88 9.40
C GLY A 91 4.73 8.05 10.26
N ILE A 92 3.90 8.66 11.11
CA ILE A 92 2.94 7.93 11.95
C ILE A 92 1.87 7.27 11.09
N THR A 93 1.32 8.02 10.14
CA THR A 93 0.29 7.57 9.21
C THR A 93 0.83 6.48 8.30
N HIS A 94 2.07 6.62 7.79
CA HIS A 94 2.75 5.55 7.05
C HIS A 94 2.76 4.24 7.83
N MET A 95 3.25 4.28 9.07
CA MET A 95 3.31 3.07 9.91
C MET A 95 1.92 2.47 10.13
N HIS A 96 0.89 3.30 10.34
CA HIS A 96 -0.48 2.83 10.49
C HIS A 96 -1.01 2.14 9.22
N MET A 97 -0.84 2.77 8.05
CA MET A 97 -1.37 2.28 6.77
C MET A 97 -0.85 0.88 6.42
N PHE A 98 0.41 0.58 6.74
CA PHE A 98 1.05 -0.71 6.45
C PHE A 98 0.89 -1.76 7.58
N ASN A 99 0.39 -1.37 8.76
CA ASN A 99 0.06 -2.31 9.84
C ASN A 99 -1.39 -2.79 9.76
N LEU A 100 -1.66 -3.63 8.74
CA LEU A 100 -3.01 -4.11 8.46
C LEU A 100 -3.65 -4.91 9.62
N PRO A 101 -4.97 -4.71 9.87
CA PRO A 101 -5.73 -5.53 10.80
C PRO A 101 -5.58 -7.03 10.53
N LYS A 102 -5.63 -7.84 11.60
CA LYS A 102 -5.36 -9.30 11.53
C LYS A 102 -6.30 -10.03 10.57
N ASP A 103 -7.58 -9.65 10.56
CA ASP A 103 -8.61 -10.23 9.69
C ASP A 103 -8.39 -9.88 8.23
N VAL A 104 -7.94 -8.66 7.91
CA VAL A 104 -7.54 -8.25 6.55
C VAL A 104 -6.32 -9.06 6.10
N ARG A 105 -5.28 -9.17 6.94
CA ARG A 105 -4.06 -9.94 6.61
C ARG A 105 -4.30 -11.42 6.32
N ARG A 106 -5.35 -12.01 6.88
CA ARG A 106 -5.68 -13.43 6.65
C ARG A 106 -6.36 -13.69 5.29
N LYS A 107 -6.85 -12.63 4.64
CA LYS A 107 -7.63 -12.72 3.39
C LYS A 107 -6.78 -12.41 2.16
N LEU A 108 -5.68 -11.68 2.36
CA LEU A 108 -4.68 -11.38 1.34
C LEU A 108 -3.74 -12.58 1.20
#